data_AF-A0A520UJU2-F1
#
_entry.id   AF-A0A520UJU2-F1
#
_cell.length_a   1.000
_cell.length_b   1.000
_cell.length_c   1.000
_cell.angle_alpha   90.00
_cell.angle_beta   90.00
_cell.angle_gamma   90.00
#
_symmetry.space_group_name_H-M   'P 1'
#
loop_
_entity.id
_entity.type
_entity.pdbx_description
1 polymer ?
#
loop_
_entity_poly.entity_id
_entity_poly.type
_entity_poly.pdbx_seq_one_letter_code
_entity_poly.pdbx_strand_id
1 'polypeptide(L)'
;MRVFFKFLIFFFISIFSIESFSQQLYNVQRGQRGYIPPPKYEASAYITTLDVYEELNKVLPVCVTTFSLDEFEAQILKGMLLNKYESYNSIVSNTDNSKESRQEQLKQLDIDFVKSLTIILTPDEITTYVDMDFSDKKKGKKKRKKKKRGK
;
A
#
# COMPACT_ATOMS: atom_id res chain seq x y z
N MET A 1 -33.84 -66.93 25.32
CA MET A 1 -32.74 -66.08 25.84
C MET A 1 -31.79 -65.55 24.76
N ARG A 2 -31.19 -66.38 23.89
CA ARG A 2 -30.19 -65.92 22.89
C ARG A 2 -30.70 -64.87 21.89
N VAL A 3 -31.95 -64.94 21.46
CA VAL A 3 -32.55 -63.97 20.51
C VAL A 3 -32.83 -62.63 21.18
N PHE A 4 -33.29 -62.65 22.44
CA PHE A 4 -33.57 -61.46 23.24
C PHE A 4 -32.29 -60.65 23.50
N PHE A 5 -31.18 -61.34 23.75
CA PHE A 5 -29.87 -60.71 23.94
C PHE A 5 -29.36 -60.04 22.65
N LYS A 6 -29.64 -60.64 21.47
CA LYS A 6 -29.31 -60.04 20.17
C LYS A 6 -30.12 -58.77 19.89
N PHE A 7 -31.41 -58.76 20.27
CA PHE A 7 -32.25 -57.57 20.15
C PHE A 7 -31.78 -56.44 21.08
N LEU A 8 -31.37 -56.75 22.31
CA LEU A 8 -30.81 -55.75 23.23
C LEU A 8 -29.50 -55.14 22.71
N ILE A 9 -28.61 -55.96 22.16
CA ILE A 9 -27.36 -55.49 21.55
C ILE A 9 -27.65 -54.58 20.35
N PHE A 10 -28.60 -54.97 19.49
CA PHE A 10 -29.00 -54.16 18.34
C PHE A 10 -29.56 -52.80 18.76
N PHE A 11 -30.40 -52.78 19.81
CA PHE A 11 -30.97 -51.54 20.35
C PHE A 11 -29.89 -50.60 20.92
N PHE A 12 -28.89 -51.13 21.61
CA PHE A 12 -27.76 -50.34 22.11
C PHE A 12 -26.92 -49.73 20.98
N ILE A 13 -26.68 -50.48 19.90
CA ILE A 13 -25.93 -49.99 18.73
C ILE A 13 -26.68 -48.85 18.01
N SER A 14 -28.01 -48.95 17.89
CA SER A 14 -28.83 -47.90 17.30
C SER A 14 -28.81 -46.60 18.09
N ILE A 15 -28.80 -46.66 19.43
CA ILE A 15 -28.73 -45.45 20.27
C ILE A 15 -27.35 -44.76 20.15
N PHE A 16 -26.26 -45.53 20.14
CA PHE A 16 -24.91 -45.00 20.01
C PHE A 16 -24.65 -44.28 18.67
N SER A 17 -25.38 -44.67 17.62
CA SER A 17 -25.29 -44.04 16.29
C SER A 17 -25.88 -42.62 16.26
N ILE A 18 -26.82 -42.30 17.16
CA ILE A 18 -27.48 -40.99 17.19
C ILE A 18 -26.57 -39.92 17.83
N GLU A 19 -25.77 -40.28 18.85
CA GLU A 19 -24.84 -39.35 19.49
C GLU A 19 -23.70 -38.90 18.54
N SER A 20 -23.27 -39.79 17.63
CA SER A 20 -22.16 -39.50 16.70
C SER A 20 -22.49 -38.42 15.65
N PHE A 21 -23.77 -38.19 15.33
CA PHE A 21 -24.20 -37.17 14.37
C PHE A 21 -24.36 -35.77 14.97
N SER A 22 -24.49 -35.65 16.30
CA SER A 22 -24.65 -34.34 16.97
C SER A 22 -23.36 -33.51 17.07
N GLN A 23 -22.18 -34.12 16.84
CA GLN A 23 -20.90 -33.43 16.95
C GLN A 23 -20.51 -32.60 15.71
N GLN A 24 -21.28 -32.66 14.62
CA GLN A 24 -21.04 -31.85 13.41
C GLN A 24 -21.93 -30.60 13.28
N LEU A 25 -22.90 -30.39 14.19
CA LEU A 25 -23.86 -29.29 14.11
C LEU A 25 -23.28 -27.89 14.39
N TYR A 26 -22.03 -27.80 14.86
CA TYR A 26 -21.38 -26.53 15.23
C TYR A 26 -20.10 -26.22 14.45
N ASN A 27 -19.86 -26.88 13.32
CA ASN A 27 -18.80 -26.44 12.42
C ASN A 27 -19.31 -25.26 11.59
N VAL A 28 -18.90 -24.04 11.97
CA VAL A 28 -19.18 -22.80 11.25
C VAL A 28 -18.81 -22.97 9.77
N GLN A 29 -19.80 -22.90 8.88
CA GLN A 29 -19.59 -22.97 7.43
C GLN A 29 -18.68 -21.83 6.96
N ARG A 30 -17.73 -22.10 6.05
CA ARG A 30 -16.96 -21.06 5.36
C ARG A 30 -17.95 -20.17 4.59
N GLY A 31 -18.22 -18.97 5.10
CA GLY A 31 -19.23 -18.04 4.59
C GLY A 31 -20.19 -17.50 5.66
N GLN A 32 -20.31 -18.17 6.82
CA GLN A 32 -20.99 -17.64 8.02
C GLN A 32 -20.12 -16.61 8.79
N ARG A 33 -19.41 -15.74 8.07
CA ARG A 33 -18.76 -14.59 8.70
C ARG A 33 -19.68 -13.39 8.55
N GLY A 34 -20.07 -12.81 9.69
CA GLY A 34 -20.83 -11.57 9.75
C GLY A 34 -20.15 -10.43 8.97
N TYR A 35 -20.92 -9.36 8.78
CA TYR A 35 -20.58 -8.11 8.11
C TYR A 35 -19.42 -8.19 7.09
N ILE A 36 -19.78 -8.34 5.82
CA ILE A 36 -18.87 -7.98 4.73
C ILE A 36 -18.76 -6.46 4.79
N PRO A 37 -17.57 -5.90 5.07
CA PRO A 37 -17.42 -4.45 5.04
C PRO A 37 -17.80 -3.95 3.65
N PRO A 38 -18.61 -2.88 3.54
CA PRO A 38 -18.95 -2.31 2.26
C PRO A 38 -17.65 -1.98 1.53
N PRO A 39 -17.61 -2.16 0.20
CA PRO A 39 -16.47 -1.76 -0.59
C PRO A 39 -16.12 -0.32 -0.23
N LYS A 40 -14.87 -0.10 0.17
CA LYS A 40 -14.38 1.25 0.44
C LYS A 40 -14.32 1.96 -0.91
N TYR A 41 -15.26 2.86 -1.15
CA TYR A 41 -15.14 3.82 -2.24
C TYR A 41 -14.03 4.79 -1.85
N GLU A 42 -12.95 4.85 -2.62
CA GLU A 42 -11.97 5.92 -2.45
C GLU A 42 -12.68 7.25 -2.74
N ALA A 43 -12.55 8.21 -1.81
CA ALA A 43 -13.38 9.42 -1.77
C ALA A 43 -13.21 10.35 -2.99
N SER A 44 -12.26 10.06 -3.87
CA SER A 44 -12.14 10.72 -5.15
C SER A 44 -11.62 9.72 -6.20
N ALA A 45 -12.32 9.65 -7.33
CA ALA A 45 -11.74 9.11 -8.58
C ALA A 45 -10.54 9.96 -9.06
N TYR A 46 -10.35 11.12 -8.44
CA TYR A 46 -9.32 12.11 -8.70
C TYR A 46 -8.18 11.92 -7.70
N ILE A 47 -6.99 11.71 -8.24
CA ILE A 47 -5.74 11.84 -7.52
C ILE A 47 -5.73 13.24 -6.88
N THR A 48 -5.36 13.36 -5.61
CA THR A 48 -5.26 14.68 -4.97
C THR A 48 -4.01 15.40 -5.48
N THR A 49 -4.11 16.70 -5.74
CA THR A 49 -2.95 17.54 -6.02
C THR A 49 -1.98 17.54 -4.84
N LEU A 50 -0.68 17.62 -5.13
CA LEU A 50 0.39 17.66 -4.15
C LEU A 50 0.72 19.11 -3.79
N ASP A 51 1.09 19.36 -2.53
CA ASP A 51 1.78 20.59 -2.18
C ASP A 51 3.24 20.50 -2.65
N VAL A 52 3.55 21.27 -3.69
CA VAL A 52 4.85 21.30 -4.37
C VAL A 52 5.97 21.60 -3.39
N TYR A 53 5.79 22.58 -2.51
CA TYR A 53 6.84 23.02 -1.59
C TYR A 53 7.02 22.05 -0.44
N GLU A 54 5.92 21.45 0.05
CA GLU A 54 6.00 20.44 1.10
C GLU A 54 6.79 19.21 0.63
N GLU A 55 6.52 18.71 -0.59
CA GLU A 55 7.25 17.56 -1.14
C GLU A 55 8.71 17.90 -1.46
N LEU A 56 8.97 19.09 -1.99
CA LEU A 56 10.33 19.54 -2.25
C LEU A 56 11.17 19.61 -0.97
N ASN A 57 10.60 20.09 0.13
CA ASN A 57 11.26 20.15 1.43
C ASN A 57 11.54 18.76 2.04
N LYS A 58 10.84 17.71 1.58
CA LYS A 58 11.11 16.32 1.99
C LYS A 58 12.20 15.69 1.14
N VAL A 59 12.09 15.81 -0.19
CA VAL A 59 12.94 15.09 -1.15
C VAL A 59 14.30 15.73 -1.32
N LEU A 60 14.35 17.04 -1.54
CA LEU A 60 15.60 17.77 -1.84
C LEU A 60 16.71 17.54 -0.80
N PRO A 61 16.49 17.69 0.52
CA PRO A 61 17.56 17.49 1.49
C PRO A 61 18.07 16.05 1.52
N VAL A 62 17.20 15.07 1.28
CA VAL A 62 17.60 13.65 1.24
C VAL A 62 18.53 13.42 0.05
N CYS A 63 18.18 13.91 -1.13
CA CYS A 63 19.01 13.78 -2.33
C CYS A 63 20.36 14.47 -2.18
N VAL A 64 20.38 15.72 -1.68
CA VAL A 64 21.62 16.46 -1.45
C VAL A 64 22.55 15.69 -0.51
N THR A 65 22.02 15.12 0.58
CA THR A 65 22.83 14.33 1.52
C THR A 65 23.28 12.97 0.99
N THR A 66 22.51 12.37 0.08
CA THR A 66 22.78 11.01 -0.42
C THR A 66 23.80 11.04 -1.56
N PHE A 67 23.61 11.96 -2.50
CA PHE A 67 24.44 12.09 -3.69
C PHE A 67 25.57 13.10 -3.50
N SER A 68 25.66 13.73 -2.31
CA SER A 68 26.68 14.75 -2.00
C SER A 68 26.71 15.88 -3.04
N LEU A 69 25.52 16.33 -3.46
CA LEU A 69 25.35 17.34 -4.51
C LEU A 69 25.95 18.68 -4.10
N ASP A 70 26.63 19.32 -5.04
CA ASP A 70 27.09 20.70 -4.86
C ASP A 70 25.92 21.70 -4.87
N GLU A 71 26.14 22.94 -4.43
CA GLU A 71 25.11 23.97 -4.35
C GLU A 71 24.47 24.26 -5.72
N PHE A 72 25.27 24.22 -6.80
CA PHE A 72 24.76 24.36 -8.16
C PHE A 72 23.88 23.18 -8.59
N GLU A 73 24.34 21.95 -8.37
CA GLU A 73 23.60 20.73 -8.69
C GLU A 73 22.30 20.62 -7.89
N ALA A 74 22.33 21.03 -6.61
CA ALA A 74 21.16 21.11 -5.76
C ALA A 74 20.11 22.11 -6.30
N GLN A 75 20.55 23.24 -6.86
CA GLN A 75 19.64 24.20 -7.50
C GLN A 75 19.03 23.64 -8.79
N ILE A 76 19.82 22.93 -9.61
CA ILE A 76 19.30 22.24 -10.80
C ILE A 76 18.27 21.19 -10.39
N LEU A 77 18.58 20.35 -9.40
CA LEU A 77 17.66 19.33 -8.89
C LEU A 77 16.38 19.95 -8.34
N LYS A 78 16.49 21.06 -7.60
CA LYS A 78 15.33 21.82 -7.11
C LYS A 78 14.43 22.26 -8.27
N GLY A 79 15.00 22.81 -9.34
CA GLY A 79 14.24 23.20 -10.54
C GLY A 79 13.56 22.02 -11.22
N MET A 80 14.27 20.89 -11.37
CA MET A 80 13.70 19.67 -11.96
C MET A 80 12.54 19.11 -11.13
N LEU A 81 12.68 19.08 -9.79
CA LEU A 81 11.62 18.62 -8.89
C LEU A 81 10.39 19.54 -8.91
N LEU A 82 10.59 20.87 -8.93
CA LEU A 82 9.49 21.83 -9.08
C LEU A 82 8.69 21.56 -10.34
N ASN A 83 9.37 21.50 -11.49
CA ASN A 83 8.72 21.24 -12.78
C ASN A 83 7.95 19.91 -12.78
N LYS A 84 8.52 18.87 -12.15
CA LYS A 84 7.88 17.56 -12.00
C LYS A 84 6.56 17.68 -11.23
N TYR A 85 6.57 18.31 -10.06
CA TYR A 85 5.38 18.37 -9.20
C TYR A 85 4.31 19.32 -9.75
N GLU A 86 4.70 20.43 -10.37
CA GLU A 86 3.75 21.33 -11.05
C GLU A 86 3.09 20.62 -12.24
N SER A 87 3.87 19.88 -13.04
CA SER A 87 3.34 19.08 -14.15
C SER A 87 2.44 17.94 -13.67
N TYR A 88 2.78 17.31 -12.53
CA TYR A 88 1.91 16.32 -11.91
C TYR A 88 0.56 16.93 -11.54
N ASN A 89 0.57 18.09 -10.89
CA ASN A 89 -0.64 18.79 -10.50
C ASN A 89 -1.47 19.24 -11.71
N SER A 90 -0.85 19.67 -12.81
CA SER A 90 -1.58 20.04 -14.03
C SER A 90 -2.26 18.84 -14.69
N ILE A 91 -1.60 17.68 -14.73
CA ILE A 91 -2.16 16.41 -15.25
C ILE A 91 -3.32 15.93 -14.39
N VAL A 92 -3.17 16.02 -13.06
CA VAL A 92 -4.14 15.53 -12.08
C VAL A 92 -5.37 16.43 -12.01
N SER A 93 -5.18 17.75 -12.04
CA SER A 93 -6.27 18.73 -12.00
C SER A 93 -7.07 18.79 -13.30
N ASN A 94 -6.52 18.29 -14.41
CA ASN A 94 -7.23 18.23 -15.68
C ASN A 94 -8.38 17.20 -15.63
N THR A 95 -9.62 17.70 -15.62
CA THR A 95 -10.85 16.91 -15.57
C THR A 95 -11.25 16.31 -16.91
N ASP A 96 -10.72 16.83 -18.01
CA ASP A 96 -11.13 16.46 -19.37
C ASP A 96 -10.47 15.14 -19.82
N ASN A 97 -9.32 14.80 -19.22
CA ASN A 97 -8.58 13.59 -19.55
C ASN A 97 -9.24 12.33 -18.99
N SER A 98 -9.30 11.29 -19.83
CA SER A 98 -9.67 9.95 -19.38
C SER A 98 -8.69 9.42 -18.33
N LYS A 99 -9.15 8.48 -17.50
CA LYS A 99 -8.31 7.86 -16.47
C LYS A 99 -7.05 7.21 -17.06
N GLU A 100 -7.19 6.53 -18.20
CA GLU A 100 -6.09 5.86 -18.89
C GLU A 100 -5.09 6.86 -19.45
N SER A 101 -5.56 7.92 -20.12
CA SER A 101 -4.70 8.98 -20.65
C SER A 101 -3.93 9.69 -19.53
N ARG A 102 -4.59 9.96 -18.39
CA ARG A 102 -3.93 10.54 -17.21
C ARG A 102 -2.83 9.63 -16.67
N GLN A 103 -3.08 8.32 -16.59
CA GLN A 103 -2.06 7.35 -16.15
C GLN A 103 -0.87 7.29 -17.10
N GLU A 104 -1.11 7.37 -18.41
CA GLU A 104 -0.04 7.41 -19.40
C GLU A 104 0.81 8.68 -19.29
N GLN A 105 0.17 9.84 -19.16
CA GLN A 105 0.86 11.12 -18.94
C GLN A 105 1.70 11.11 -17.66
N LEU A 106 1.18 10.54 -16.56
CA LEU A 106 1.95 10.40 -15.32
C LEU A 106 3.16 9.48 -15.47
N LYS A 107 3.04 8.37 -16.20
CA LYS A 107 4.17 7.48 -16.51
C LYS A 107 5.22 8.18 -17.37
N GLN A 108 4.78 8.91 -18.40
CA GLN A 108 5.68 9.68 -19.27
C GLN A 108 6.43 10.75 -18.47
N LEU A 109 5.73 11.47 -17.59
CA LEU A 109 6.33 12.45 -16.68
C LEU A 109 7.42 11.84 -15.80
N ASP A 110 7.20 10.65 -15.23
CA ASP A 110 8.23 9.98 -14.43
C ASP A 110 9.44 9.56 -15.28
N ILE A 111 9.20 9.04 -16.49
CA ILE A 111 10.27 8.66 -17.42
C ILE A 111 11.11 9.89 -17.82
N ASP A 112 10.46 10.99 -18.19
CA ASP A 112 11.15 12.20 -18.63
C ASP A 112 11.90 12.88 -17.49
N PHE A 113 11.36 12.80 -16.27
CA PHE A 113 12.08 13.22 -15.07
C PHE A 113 13.35 12.38 -14.85
N VAL A 114 13.27 11.04 -14.94
CA VAL A 114 14.46 10.18 -14.79
C VAL A 114 15.49 10.46 -15.88
N LYS A 115 15.07 10.72 -17.12
CA LYS A 115 15.98 11.17 -18.18
C LYS A 115 16.66 12.49 -17.81
N SER A 116 15.92 13.45 -17.26
CA SER A 116 16.51 14.74 -16.84
C SER A 116 17.55 14.60 -15.72
N LEU A 117 17.41 13.61 -14.83
CA LEU A 117 18.39 13.35 -13.77
C LEU A 117 19.78 12.98 -14.31
N THR A 118 19.87 12.44 -15.53
CA THR A 118 21.17 12.11 -16.17
C THR A 118 22.08 13.32 -16.38
N ILE A 119 21.55 14.54 -16.28
CA ILE A 119 22.33 15.78 -16.35
C ILE A 119 23.24 15.95 -15.12
N ILE A 120 22.80 15.48 -13.95
CA ILE A 120 23.48 15.72 -12.67
C ILE A 120 23.90 14.43 -11.94
N LEU A 121 23.25 13.30 -12.22
CA LEU A 121 23.51 12.03 -11.55
C LEU A 121 24.09 11.01 -12.53
N THR A 122 25.00 10.19 -12.01
CA THR A 122 25.50 9.02 -12.73
C THR A 122 24.43 7.93 -12.85
N PRO A 123 24.56 6.97 -13.79
CA PRO A 123 23.58 5.89 -13.96
C PRO A 123 23.35 5.08 -12.67
N ASP A 124 24.42 4.80 -11.92
CA ASP A 124 24.33 4.07 -10.66
C ASP A 124 23.53 4.87 -9.61
N GLU A 125 23.81 6.17 -9.49
CA GLU A 125 23.07 7.05 -8.59
C GLU A 125 21.60 7.18 -8.98
N ILE A 126 21.27 7.21 -10.28
CA ILE A 126 19.88 7.19 -10.75
C ILE A 126 19.16 5.92 -10.31
N THR A 127 19.80 4.76 -10.39
CA THR A 127 19.18 3.51 -9.89
C THR A 127 18.88 3.61 -8.40
N THR A 128 19.82 4.15 -7.61
CA THR A 128 19.59 4.34 -6.17
C THR A 128 18.50 5.37 -5.88
N TYR A 129 18.38 6.44 -6.68
CA TYR A 129 17.30 7.42 -6.56
C TYR A 129 15.94 6.78 -6.81
N VAL A 130 15.82 5.93 -7.84
CA VAL A 130 14.57 5.23 -8.17
C VAL A 130 14.17 4.26 -7.06
N ASP A 131 15.15 3.60 -6.44
CA ASP A 131 14.93 2.68 -5.32
C ASP A 131 14.66 3.39 -3.98
N MET A 132 14.87 4.71 -3.90
CA MET A 132 14.66 5.47 -2.67
C MET A 132 13.18 5.70 -2.36
N ASP A 133 12.77 5.28 -1.15
CA ASP A 133 11.47 5.64 -0.58
C ASP A 133 11.58 6.94 0.23
N PHE A 134 11.09 8.04 -0.34
CA PHE A 134 11.01 9.35 0.31
C PHE A 134 9.88 9.44 1.35
N SER A 135 9.08 8.40 1.56
CA SER A 135 8.02 8.41 2.57
C SER A 135 8.60 8.37 4.00
N ASP A 136 8.17 9.32 4.83
CA ASP A 136 8.63 9.57 6.21
C ASP A 136 8.39 8.42 7.23
N LYS A 137 8.05 7.21 6.76
CA LYS A 137 7.65 6.05 7.57
C LYS A 137 8.67 5.68 8.67
N LYS A 138 9.96 5.98 8.48
CA LYS A 138 11.02 5.70 9.48
C LYS A 138 10.96 6.63 10.71
N LYS A 139 10.61 7.92 10.57
CA LYS A 139 10.57 8.87 11.69
C LYS A 139 9.35 8.63 12.61
N GLY A 140 8.20 8.28 12.05
CA GLY A 140 6.95 8.03 12.80
C GLY A 140 7.00 6.79 13.72
N LYS A 141 7.61 5.69 13.26
CA LYS A 141 7.74 4.45 14.06
C LYS A 141 8.60 4.65 15.32
N LYS A 142 9.66 5.47 15.23
CA LYS A 142 10.56 5.77 16.37
C LYS A 142 9.87 6.63 17.44
N LYS A 143 9.09 7.64 17.04
CA LYS A 143 8.25 8.44 17.96
C LYS A 143 7.16 7.60 18.64
N ARG A 144 6.47 6.71 17.90
CA ARG A 144 5.48 5.78 18.47
C ARG A 144 6.08 4.79 19.47
N LYS A 145 7.29 4.26 19.22
CA LYS A 145 8.00 3.40 20.18
C LYS A 145 8.42 4.12 21.46
N LYS A 146 8.88 5.39 21.37
CA LYS A 146 9.19 6.20 22.57
C LYS A 146 7.95 6.50 23.41
N LYS A 147 6.81 6.85 22.81
CA LYS A 147 5.54 7.08 23.53
C LYS A 147 4.98 5.83 24.23
N LYS A 148 5.28 4.62 23.72
CA LYS A 148 4.89 3.36 24.37
C LYS A 148 5.81 2.91 25.51
N ARG A 149 7.02 3.48 25.63
CA ARG A 149 7.98 3.16 26.71
C ARG A 149 7.92 4.15 27.88
N GLY A 150 7.25 5.29 27.70
CA GLY A 150 7.00 6.29 28.75
C GLY A 150 5.59 6.25 29.33
N LYS A 151 4.85 5.16 29.10
CA LYS A 151 3.61 4.81 29.80
C LYS A 151 3.84 3.50 30.52
#